data_AF-A0A5B0BH47-F1
#
_entry.id   AF-A0A5B0BH47-F1
#
_cell.length_a   1.000
_cell.length_b   1.000
_cell.length_c   1.000
_cell.angle_alpha   90.00
_cell.angle_beta   90.00
_cell.angle_gamma   90.00
#
_symmetry.space_group_name_H-M   'P 1'
#
loop_
_entity.id
_entity.type
_entity.pdbx_description
1 polymer ?
#
loop_
_entity_poly.entity_id
_entity_poly.type
_entity_poly.pdbx_seq_one_letter_code
_entity_poly.pdbx_strand_id
1 'polypeptide(L)'
;MGLEQDRVSGLVDDVTDQAAEPSEDEREAWARVRRTATGMHHHQAKEALEDARRTARDGTLTGRDARVARAEAEEWERITETLSVHAGAYDSADDPFVQGELEGRAHHGPALPDPR
;
A
#
# COMPACT_ATOMS: atom_id res chain seq x y z
N MET A 1 -32.72 28.64 -39.07
CA MET A 1 -32.31 27.21 -39.20
C MET A 1 -30.79 27.17 -39.19
N GLY A 2 -30.17 26.77 -38.07
CA GLY A 2 -28.73 26.47 -38.04
C GLY A 2 -27.92 26.93 -36.80
N LEU A 3 -28.32 26.45 -35.62
CA LEU A 3 -27.47 26.07 -34.46
C LEU A 3 -26.61 27.13 -33.74
N GLU A 4 -27.28 27.66 -32.73
CA GLU A 4 -26.83 28.05 -31.38
C GLU A 4 -26.01 26.99 -30.60
N GLN A 5 -25.02 27.47 -29.82
CA GLN A 5 -24.45 26.92 -28.56
C GLN A 5 -23.70 25.55 -28.67
N ASP A 6 -22.68 25.18 -27.88
CA ASP A 6 -22.43 25.43 -26.46
C ASP A 6 -20.96 25.06 -26.13
N ARG A 7 -20.39 25.74 -25.13
CA ARG A 7 -19.07 25.46 -24.55
C ARG A 7 -19.18 24.32 -23.54
N VAL A 8 -18.39 23.25 -23.67
CA VAL A 8 -17.88 22.47 -22.53
C VAL A 8 -16.57 21.83 -23.00
N SER A 9 -15.39 22.37 -22.70
CA SER A 9 -14.70 22.17 -21.42
C SER A 9 -14.77 20.72 -20.94
N GLY A 10 -14.29 19.78 -21.76
CA GLY A 10 -13.85 18.48 -21.29
C GLY A 10 -12.56 18.66 -20.51
N LEU A 11 -12.71 19.20 -19.30
CA LEU A 11 -11.78 19.05 -18.18
C LEU A 11 -11.35 17.58 -18.22
N VAL A 12 -10.11 17.33 -18.66
CA VAL A 12 -9.42 16.12 -18.24
C VAL A 12 -9.45 16.23 -16.72
N ASP A 13 -10.31 15.41 -16.12
CA ASP A 13 -10.29 15.15 -14.71
C ASP A 13 -8.93 14.47 -14.49
N ASP A 14 -7.91 15.32 -14.38
CA ASP A 14 -6.66 15.05 -13.72
C ASP A 14 -7.06 14.76 -12.28
N VAL A 15 -7.65 13.57 -12.08
CA VAL A 15 -7.64 12.90 -10.79
C VAL A 15 -6.16 12.70 -10.57
N THR A 16 -5.58 13.73 -9.97
CA THR A 16 -4.52 13.63 -9.00
C THR A 16 -4.95 12.55 -8.02
N ASP A 17 -4.75 11.29 -8.42
CA ASP A 17 -4.47 10.17 -7.55
C ASP A 17 -3.11 10.49 -6.92
N GLN A 18 -3.07 11.59 -6.15
CA GLN A 18 -2.16 11.66 -5.03
C GLN A 18 -2.73 10.60 -4.10
N ALA A 19 -2.33 9.35 -4.33
CA ALA A 19 -2.62 8.24 -3.44
C ALA A 19 -2.35 8.78 -2.04
N ALA A 20 -3.43 8.97 -1.28
CA ALA A 20 -3.33 9.58 0.04
C ALA A 20 -2.28 8.78 0.81
N GLU A 21 -1.35 9.48 1.47
CA GLU A 21 -0.32 8.78 2.22
C GLU A 21 -0.97 7.74 3.13
N PRO A 22 -0.43 6.50 3.18
CA PRO A 22 -1.01 5.46 4.00
C PRO A 22 -1.10 5.93 5.45
N SER A 23 -2.26 5.74 6.06
CA SER A 23 -2.47 6.08 7.47
C SER A 23 -1.55 5.24 8.38
N GLU A 24 -1.34 5.70 9.61
CA GLU A 24 -0.49 4.97 10.58
C GLU A 24 -0.97 3.52 10.80
N ASP A 25 -2.29 3.32 10.82
CA ASP A 25 -2.91 1.99 10.95
C ASP A 25 -2.60 1.06 9.77
N GLU A 26 -2.63 1.60 8.55
CA GLU A 26 -2.31 0.86 7.33
C GLU A 26 -0.82 0.52 7.29
N ARG A 27 0.05 1.46 7.68
CA ARG A 27 1.50 1.21 7.79
C ARG A 27 1.82 0.17 8.87
N GLU A 28 1.12 0.20 10.01
CA GLU A 28 1.27 -0.83 11.03
C GLU A 28 0.83 -2.20 10.50
N ALA A 29 -0.25 -2.23 9.71
CA ALA A 29 -0.72 -3.43 9.05
C ALA A 29 0.32 -4.01 8.09
N TRP A 30 0.93 -3.18 7.26
CA TRP A 30 2.04 -3.57 6.39
C TRP A 30 3.23 -4.12 7.19
N ALA A 31 3.60 -3.45 8.29
CA ALA A 31 4.67 -3.92 9.15
C ALA A 31 4.37 -5.29 9.80
N ARG A 32 3.11 -5.57 10.15
CA ARG A 32 2.68 -6.91 10.62
C ARG A 32 2.82 -7.96 9.53
N VAL A 33 2.36 -7.66 8.32
CA VAL A 33 2.48 -8.56 7.15
C VAL A 33 3.95 -8.88 6.90
N ARG A 34 4.83 -7.87 6.83
CA ARG A 34 6.27 -8.06 6.60
C ARG A 34 6.94 -8.96 7.63
N ARG A 35 6.66 -8.74 8.93
CA ARG A 35 7.16 -9.60 10.02
C ARG A 35 6.68 -11.05 9.89
N THR A 36 5.46 -11.24 9.41
CA THR A 36 4.89 -12.58 9.19
C THR A 36 5.51 -13.24 7.97
N ALA A 37 5.73 -12.47 6.90
CA ALA A 37 6.30 -12.94 5.65
C ALA A 37 7.79 -13.28 5.76
N THR A 38 8.53 -12.74 6.73
CA THR A 38 9.97 -13.01 6.88
C THR A 38 10.24 -14.52 6.93
N GLY A 39 11.09 -15.00 6.02
CA GLY A 39 11.41 -16.42 5.88
C GLY A 39 10.46 -17.22 4.99
N MET A 40 9.36 -16.64 4.50
CA MET A 40 8.43 -17.32 3.59
C MET A 40 8.92 -17.32 2.14
N HIS A 41 8.69 -18.42 1.44
CA HIS A 41 8.85 -18.51 -0.01
C HIS A 41 7.55 -18.14 -0.75
N HIS A 42 7.64 -17.93 -2.07
CA HIS A 42 6.52 -17.48 -2.92
C HIS A 42 5.21 -18.25 -2.69
N HIS A 43 5.25 -19.58 -2.60
CA HIS A 43 4.03 -20.38 -2.40
C HIS A 43 3.36 -20.11 -1.05
N GLN A 44 4.13 -19.95 0.03
CA GLN A 44 3.60 -19.68 1.36
C GLN A 44 3.01 -18.26 1.44
N ALA A 45 3.70 -17.28 0.85
CA ALA A 45 3.20 -15.91 0.75
C ALA A 45 1.92 -15.83 -0.10
N LYS A 46 1.84 -16.62 -1.17
CA LYS A 46 0.65 -16.70 -2.03
C LYS A 46 -0.56 -17.27 -1.29
N GLU A 47 -0.39 -18.32 -0.49
CA GLU A 47 -1.47 -18.87 0.34
C GLU A 47 -1.97 -17.81 1.35
N ALA A 48 -1.04 -17.12 2.03
CA ALA A 48 -1.38 -16.04 2.95
C ALA A 48 -2.11 -14.88 2.25
N LEU A 49 -1.71 -14.52 1.02
CA LEU A 49 -2.38 -13.52 0.20
C LEU A 49 -3.83 -13.92 -0.10
N GLU A 50 -4.09 -15.18 -0.43
CA GLU A 50 -5.45 -15.65 -0.71
C GLU A 50 -6.36 -15.51 0.51
N ASP A 51 -5.86 -15.82 1.70
CA ASP A 51 -6.61 -15.65 2.96
C ASP A 51 -6.80 -14.18 3.35
N ALA A 52 -5.78 -13.33 3.18
CA ALA A 52 -5.90 -11.89 3.41
C ALA A 52 -6.95 -11.27 2.48
N ARG A 53 -6.92 -11.63 1.19
CA ARG A 53 -7.90 -11.19 0.20
C ARG A 53 -9.30 -11.68 0.49
N ARG A 54 -9.46 -12.90 1.01
CA ARG A 54 -10.75 -13.43 1.45
C ARG A 54 -11.30 -12.58 2.60
N THR A 55 -10.48 -12.31 3.61
CA THR A 55 -10.84 -11.49 4.77
C THR A 55 -11.25 -10.08 4.36
N ALA A 56 -10.49 -9.43 3.47
CA ALA A 56 -10.81 -8.10 2.97
C ALA A 56 -12.12 -8.04 2.16
N ARG A 57 -12.53 -9.17 1.53
CA ARG A 57 -13.75 -9.26 0.71
C ARG A 57 -14.96 -9.84 1.42
N ASP A 58 -14.79 -10.40 2.62
CA ASP A 58 -15.85 -11.06 3.39
C ASP A 58 -17.01 -10.11 3.76
N GLY A 59 -16.80 -8.79 3.69
CA GLY A 59 -17.84 -7.78 3.85
C GLY A 59 -18.34 -7.62 5.29
N THR A 60 -17.77 -8.39 6.23
CA THR A 60 -18.06 -8.33 7.68
C THR A 60 -17.33 -7.19 8.37
N LEU A 61 -16.18 -6.76 7.84
CA LEU A 61 -15.41 -5.63 8.34
C LEU A 61 -15.94 -4.30 7.80
N THR A 62 -15.88 -3.25 8.62
CA THR A 62 -16.34 -1.90 8.24
C THR A 62 -15.36 -0.82 8.68
N GLY A 63 -15.47 0.36 8.07
CA GLY A 63 -14.74 1.56 8.52
C GLY A 63 -13.22 1.40 8.52
N ARG A 64 -12.61 1.42 9.71
CA ARG A 64 -11.16 1.28 9.92
C ARG A 64 -10.69 -0.15 9.65
N ASP A 65 -11.42 -1.14 10.14
CA ASP A 65 -11.00 -2.55 10.03
C ASP A 65 -11.02 -3.04 8.58
N ALA A 66 -11.98 -2.56 7.79
CA ALA A 66 -12.02 -2.82 6.35
C ALA A 66 -10.80 -2.22 5.61
N ARG A 67 -10.37 -1.01 6.01
CA ARG A 67 -9.17 -0.37 5.44
C ARG A 67 -7.90 -1.11 5.81
N VAL A 68 -7.76 -1.49 7.08
CA VAL A 68 -6.64 -2.30 7.57
C VAL A 68 -6.57 -3.64 6.84
N ALA A 69 -7.67 -4.38 6.73
CA ALA A 69 -7.68 -5.66 6.02
C ALA A 69 -7.33 -5.52 4.53
N ARG A 70 -7.78 -4.44 3.88
CA ARG A 70 -7.38 -4.13 2.50
C ARG A 70 -5.88 -3.84 2.40
N ALA A 71 -5.34 -3.01 3.29
CA ALA A 71 -3.93 -2.69 3.32
C ALA A 71 -3.05 -3.94 3.56
N GLU A 72 -3.48 -4.87 4.41
CA GLU A 72 -2.79 -6.15 4.60
C GLU A 72 -2.77 -6.99 3.31
N ALA A 73 -3.91 -7.07 2.60
CA ALA A 73 -3.99 -7.80 1.34
C ALA A 73 -3.12 -7.17 0.23
N GLU A 74 -3.04 -5.83 0.17
CA GLU A 74 -2.18 -5.11 -0.76
C GLU A 74 -0.69 -5.36 -0.48
N GLU A 75 -0.26 -5.37 0.79
CA GLU A 75 1.13 -5.68 1.14
C GLU A 75 1.49 -7.15 0.86
N TRP A 76 0.58 -8.09 1.12
CA TRP A 76 0.78 -9.49 0.73
C TRP A 76 0.93 -9.67 -0.78
N GLU A 77 0.22 -8.88 -1.58
CA GLU A 77 0.31 -8.90 -3.03
C GLU A 77 1.71 -8.45 -3.48
N ARG A 78 2.16 -7.29 -2.98
CA ARG A 78 3.50 -6.76 -3.26
C ARG A 78 4.62 -7.73 -2.89
N ILE A 79 4.53 -8.37 -1.72
CA ILE A 79 5.51 -9.39 -1.29
C ILE A 79 5.48 -10.60 -2.23
N THR A 80 4.29 -11.08 -2.61
CA THR A 80 4.13 -12.23 -3.50
C THR A 80 4.71 -11.94 -4.90
N GLU A 81 4.47 -10.73 -5.42
CA GLU A 81 5.05 -10.26 -6.68
C GLU A 81 6.58 -10.17 -6.59
N THR A 82 7.12 -9.61 -5.50
CA THR A 82 8.57 -9.55 -5.26
C THR A 82 9.19 -10.95 -5.25
N LEU A 83 8.57 -11.90 -4.56
CA LEU A 83 9.00 -13.29 -4.50
C LEU A 83 8.81 -14.06 -5.81
N SER A 84 7.95 -13.58 -6.72
CA SER A 84 7.73 -14.24 -8.01
C SER A 84 8.92 -14.08 -8.96
N VAL A 85 9.71 -13.01 -8.78
CA VAL A 85 10.89 -12.70 -9.60
C VAL A 85 12.21 -12.92 -8.84
N HIS A 86 12.14 -13.24 -7.55
CA HIS A 86 13.31 -13.47 -6.69
C HIS A 86 13.33 -14.90 -6.14
N ALA A 87 14.43 -15.62 -6.39
CA ALA A 87 14.66 -16.94 -5.82
C ALA A 87 15.18 -16.80 -4.38
N GLY A 88 14.28 -16.87 -3.40
CA GLY A 88 14.66 -16.72 -1.99
C GLY A 88 13.48 -16.78 -1.05
N ALA A 89 13.79 -16.74 0.24
CA ALA A 89 12.81 -16.43 1.27
C ALA A 89 12.71 -14.90 1.40
N TYR A 90 11.53 -14.38 1.76
CA TYR A 90 11.36 -12.96 1.97
C TYR A 90 12.16 -12.46 3.17
N ASP A 91 12.88 -11.35 2.98
CA ASP A 91 13.45 -10.56 4.07
C ASP A 91 13.13 -9.07 3.82
N SER A 92 12.49 -8.44 4.80
CA SER A 92 12.17 -7.01 4.75
C SER A 92 13.41 -6.11 4.78
N ALA A 93 14.54 -6.61 5.30
CA ALA A 93 15.80 -5.86 5.30
C ALA A 93 16.35 -5.68 3.87
N ASP A 94 16.09 -6.63 2.97
CA ASP A 94 16.57 -6.61 1.59
C ASP A 94 15.53 -6.05 0.60
N ASP A 95 14.37 -5.62 1.09
CA ASP A 95 13.25 -5.18 0.28
C ASP A 95 13.38 -3.68 -0.10
N PRO A 96 13.56 -3.34 -1.39
CA PRO A 96 13.76 -1.95 -1.82
C PRO A 96 12.60 -1.02 -1.49
N PHE A 97 11.36 -1.54 -1.46
CA PHE A 97 10.19 -0.74 -1.10
C PHE A 97 10.26 -0.33 0.37
N VAL A 98 10.60 -1.27 1.24
CA VAL A 98 10.75 -1.04 2.70
C VAL A 98 11.89 -0.05 2.97
N GLN A 99 13.02 -0.19 2.27
CA GLN A 99 14.15 0.73 2.41
C GLN A 99 13.76 2.16 2.00
N GLY A 100 13.01 2.32 0.90
CA GLY A 100 12.51 3.64 0.46
C GLY A 100 11.57 4.30 1.47
N GLU A 101 10.66 3.53 2.09
CA GLU A 101 9.77 4.05 3.13
C GLU A 101 10.53 4.50 4.39
N LEU A 102 11.54 3.74 4.81
CA LEU A 102 12.36 4.08 5.97
C LEU A 102 13.19 5.35 5.73
N GLU A 103 13.80 5.46 4.55
CA GLU A 103 14.58 6.64 4.16
C GLU A 103 13.70 7.89 4.08
N GLY A 104 12.52 7.79 3.46
CA GLY A 104 11.53 8.87 3.43
C GLY A 104 11.18 9.34 4.85
N ARG A 105 10.92 8.41 5.77
CA ARG A 105 10.60 8.73 7.17
C ARG A 105 11.77 9.41 7.88
N ALA A 106 13.00 9.01 7.63
CA ALA A 106 14.19 9.64 8.20
C ALA A 106 14.32 11.11 7.75
N HIS A 107 13.98 11.40 6.49
CA HIS A 107 14.00 12.77 5.95
C HIS A 107 12.83 13.65 6.40
N HIS A 108 11.70 13.07 6.79
CA HIS A 108 10.55 13.78 7.37
C HIS A 108 10.66 13.98 8.90
N GLY A 109 11.88 13.93 9.46
CA GLY A 109 12.15 14.19 10.88
C GLY A 109 11.59 15.55 11.37
N PRO A 110 11.40 15.72 12.69
CA PRO A 110 10.72 16.88 13.25
C PRO A 110 11.40 18.16 12.79
N ALA A 111 10.61 19.11 12.28
CA ALA A 111 11.06 20.46 12.03
C ALA A 111 11.80 20.95 13.27
N LEU A 112 13.10 21.21 13.14
CA LEU A 112 13.91 21.77 14.21
C LEU A 112 13.20 23.04 14.72
N PRO A 113 13.04 23.22 16.04
CA PRO A 113 12.46 24.45 16.55
C PRO A 113 13.33 25.63 16.12
N ASP A 114 12.68 26.60 15.49
CA ASP A 114 13.29 27.84 14.99
C ASP A 114 14.09 28.53 16.12
N PRO A 115 15.41 28.71 15.98
CA PRO A 115 16.21 29.37 17.00
C PRO A 115 15.90 30.88 16.97
N ARG A 116 15.13 31.35 17.96
CA ARG A 116 14.93 32.78 18.24
C ARG A 116 16.18 33.41 18.84
#